data_AF-A0A7C3WMU7-F1
#
_entry.id   AF-A0A7C3WMU7-F1
#
_cell.length_a   1.000
_cell.length_b   1.000
_cell.length_c   1.000
_cell.angle_alpha   90.00
_cell.angle_beta   90.00
_cell.angle_gamma   90.00
#
_symmetry.space_group_name_H-M   'P 1'
#
loop_
_entity.id
_entity.type
_entity.pdbx_description
1 polymer ?
#
loop_
_entity_poly.entity_id
_entity_poly.type
_entity_poly.pdbx_seq_one_letter_code
_entity_poly.pdbx_strand_id
1 'polypeptide(L)' 'MEMKTYVHHIETLRWCGGRDGYLELVDQTLLPTEFRYLACRDLPTLCEAIRTLRV' A
#
# COMPACT_ATOMS: atom_id res chain seq x y z
N MET A 1 -16.29 31.30 6.00
CA MET A 1 -16.62 29.86 5.94
C MET A 1 -15.42 29.17 5.30
N GLU A 2 -14.46 28.73 6.10
CA GLU A 2 -13.25 28.08 5.60
C GLU A 2 -13.58 26.66 5.17
N MET A 3 -13.34 26.36 3.90
CA MET A 3 -13.50 25.04 3.33
C MET A 3 -12.29 24.21 3.75
N LYS A 4 -12.45 23.36 4.77
CA LYS A 4 -11.39 22.42 5.17
C LYS A 4 -11.15 21.45 4.03
N THR A 5 -10.05 21.63 3.32
CA THR A 5 -9.56 20.64 2.35
C THR A 5 -9.11 19.42 3.14
N TYR A 6 -9.90 18.36 3.12
CA TYR A 6 -9.48 17.07 3.65
C TYR A 6 -8.46 16.49 2.69
N VAL A 7 -7.18 16.54 3.06
CA VAL A 7 -6.14 15.78 2.38
C VAL A 7 -6.36 14.32 2.76
N HIS A 8 -6.88 13.52 1.84
CA HIS A 8 -6.86 12.08 2.01
C HIS A 8 -5.41 11.62 2.09
N HIS A 9 -4.99 11.12 3.25
CA HIS A 9 -3.66 10.56 3.42
C HIS A 9 -3.60 9.23 2.67
N ILE A 10 -2.87 9.23 1.55
CA ILE A 10 -2.59 8.01 0.77
C ILE A 10 -1.22 7.53 1.22
N GLU A 11 -1.18 6.32 1.78
CA GLU A 11 0.05 5.68 2.21
C GLU A 11 0.48 4.68 1.14
N THR A 12 1.68 4.82 0.59
CA THR A 12 2.26 3.81 -0.32
C THR A 12 2.37 2.45 0.37
N LEU A 13 2.61 2.47 1.69
CA LEU A 13 2.78 1.30 2.53
C LEU A 13 2.09 1.56 3.87
N ARG A 14 1.31 0.58 4.34
CA ARG A 14 0.67 0.64 5.66
C ARG A 14 0.73 -0.70 6.37
N TRP A 15 0.83 -0.64 7.70
CA TRP A 15 0.68 -1.82 8.54
C TRP A 15 -0.79 -2.00 8.91
N CYS A 16 -1.33 -3.18 8.63
CA CYS A 16 -2.71 -3.53 8.90
C CYS A 16 -2.79 -4.49 10.11
N GLY A 17 -3.49 -4.06 11.16
CA GLY A 17 -3.68 -4.84 12.38
C GLY A 17 -2.73 -4.46 13.51
N GLY A 18 -2.59 -5.37 14.49
CA GLY A 18 -1.73 -5.20 15.67
C GLY A 18 -0.37 -5.87 15.49
N ARG A 19 0.21 -6.40 16.58
CA ARG A 19 1.51 -7.07 16.56
C ARG A 19 1.61 -8.20 15.52
N ASP A 20 0.51 -8.95 15.33
CA ASP A 20 0.43 -10.08 14.41
C ASP A 20 -0.24 -9.69 13.07
N GLY A 21 -0.13 -8.40 12.72
CA GLY A 21 -0.65 -7.82 11.49
C GLY A 21 0.14 -8.19 10.24
N TYR A 22 -0.11 -7.44 9.17
CA TYR A 22 0.54 -7.65 7.87
C TYR A 22 0.73 -6.31 7.14
N LEU A 23 1.56 -6.33 6.11
CA LEU A 23 1.85 -5.15 5.30
C LEU A 23 0.85 -5.04 4.14
N GLU A 24 0.33 -3.85 3.86
CA GLU A 24 -0.32 -3.54 2.59
C GLU A 24 0.52 -2.51 1.81
N LEU A 25 0.71 -2.76 0.51
CA LEU A 25 1.50 -1.95 -0.41
C LEU A 25 0.64 -1.50 -1.57
N VAL A 26 0.78 -0.27 -2.05
CA VAL A 26 0.19 0.13 -3.34
C VAL A 26 0.97 -0.56 -4.47
N ASP A 27 0.29 -1.28 -5.37
CA ASP A 27 0.93 -1.84 -6.58
C ASP A 27 1.16 -0.71 -7.60
N GLN A 28 2.34 -0.10 -7.54
CA GLN A 28 2.73 1.04 -8.35
C GLN A 28 2.89 0.70 -9.83
N THR A 29 2.98 -0.58 -10.21
CA THR A 29 3.02 -0.98 -11.63
C THR A 29 1.70 -0.79 -12.35
N LEU A 30 0.59 -0.69 -11.60
CA LEU A 30 -0.75 -0.47 -12.13
C LEU A 30 -1.10 1.03 -12.26
N LEU A 31 -0.30 1.91 -11.65
CA LEU A 31 -0.51 3.34 -11.73
C LEU A 31 -0.09 3.90 -13.10
N PRO A 32 -0.73 4.99 -13.56
CA PRO A 32 -1.83 5.73 -12.91
C PRO A 32 -3.22 5.14 -13.18
N THR A 33 -3.30 4.08 -13.99
CA THR A 33 -4.56 3.50 -14.50
C THR A 33 -5.41 2.89 -13.40
N GLU A 34 -4.78 2.20 -12.45
CA GLU A 34 -5.46 1.54 -11.35
C GLU A 34 -4.71 1.71 -10.03
N PHE A 35 -5.46 2.07 -8.99
CA PHE A 35 -4.97 2.14 -7.62
C PHE A 35 -5.43 0.89 -6.84
N ARG A 36 -4.49 0.05 -6.42
CA ARG A 36 -4.77 -1.20 -5.71
C ARG A 36 -3.75 -1.45 -4.59
N TYR A 37 -4.24 -1.83 -3.41
CA TYR A 37 -3.40 -2.37 -2.35
C TYR A 37 -3.19 -3.89 -2.53
N LEU A 38 -1.95 -4.33 -2.37
CA LEU A 38 -1.52 -5.72 -2.26
C LEU A 38 -1.26 -6.05 -0.79
N ALA A 39 -1.89 -7.11 -0.28
CA ALA A 39 -1.63 -7.61 1.06
C ALA A 39 -0.43 -8.57 1.06
N CYS A 40 0.65 -8.21 1.74
CA CYS A 40 1.82 -9.05 1.97
C CYS A 40 1.75 -9.66 3.38
N ARG A 41 1.23 -10.90 3.45
CA ARG A 41 1.04 -11.65 4.71
C ARG A 41 2.21 -12.55 5.05
N ASP A 42 3.18 -12.67 4.15
CA ASP A 42 4.36 -13.51 4.33
C ASP A 42 5.59 -12.91 3.63
N LEU A 43 6.76 -13.41 4.03
CA LEU A 43 8.06 -12.97 3.51
C LEU A 43 8.22 -13.21 2.00
N PRO A 44 7.84 -14.38 1.43
CA PRO A 44 7.94 -14.60 -0.01
C PRO A 44 7.16 -13.57 -0.85
N THR A 45 5.94 -13.25 -0.46
CA THR A 45 5.08 -12.28 -1.16
C THR A 45 5.70 -10.89 -1.12
N LEU A 46 6.18 -10.45 0.04
CA LEU A 46 6.86 -9.16 0.18
C LEU A 46 8.13 -9.09 -0.70
N CYS A 47 8.94 -10.13 -0.66
CA CYS A 47 10.16 -10.17 -1.46
C CYS A 47 9.89 -10.21 -2.97
N GLU A 48 8.80 -10.85 -3.43
CA GLU A 48 8.38 -10.79 -4.83
C GLU A 48 8.00 -9.37 -5.22
N ALA A 49 7.15 -8.70 -4.42
CA ALA A 49 6.71 -7.34 -4.70
C ALA A 49 7.87 -6.35 -4.87
N ILE A 50 8.93 -6.47 -4.05
CA ILE A 50 10.16 -5.66 -4.17
C ILE A 50 10.91 -6.01 -5.46
N ARG A 51 11.11 -7.30 -5.74
CA ARG A 51 11.88 -7.74 -6.92
C ARG A 51 11.21 -7.37 -8.23
N THR A 52 9.88 -7.36 -8.26
CA THR A 52 9.10 -7.02 -9.46
C THR A 52 8.71 -5.55 -9.54
N LEU A 53 9.25 -4.71 -8.63
CA LEU A 53 9.03 -3.26 -8.61
C LEU A 53 7.55 -2.87 -8.50
N ARG A 54 6.74 -3.68 -7.80
CA ARG A 54 5.36 -3.32 -7.44
C ARG A 54 5.29 -2.24 -6.39
N VAL A 55 6.35 -2.06 -5.60
CA VAL A 55 6.48 -1.04 -4.56
C VAL A 55 7.53 0.00 -4.93
#